data_AF-A0A372R7F0-F1
#
_entry.id   AF-A0A372R7F0-F1
#
_cell.length_a   1.000
_cell.length_b   1.000
_cell.length_c   1.000
_cell.angle_alpha   90.00
_cell.angle_beta   90.00
_cell.angle_gamma   90.00
#
_symmetry.space_group_name_H-M   'P 1'
#
loop_
_entity.id
_entity.type
_entity.pdbx_description
1 polymer ?
#
loop_
_entity_poly.entity_id
_entity_poly.type
_entity_poly.pdbx_seq_one_letter_code
_entity_poly.pdbx_strand_id
1 'polypeptide(L)'
;MTPEPVQNLLNELGLFYQDDNNIYHVIVKKISQDCLQGIENFISCDDEYDYEFFFRNPNEPTAIFYVTCKLLSHSLIVNLLNKEIYGMDFDVKNLKCRYLLTLHQKLSLEENLKQILPSYFSQHYTPDNEMMLDSHKTLDSFYKDIENNNNNQDDFGST
;
A
#
# COMPACT_ATOMS: atom_id res chain seq x y z
N MET A 1 34.13 17.97 9.35
CA MET A 1 32.92 18.16 8.52
C MET A 1 32.45 16.75 8.15
N THR A 2 31.61 16.18 9.00
CA THR A 2 31.02 14.86 8.79
C THR A 2 29.90 15.00 7.77
N PRO A 3 29.80 14.12 6.75
CA PRO A 3 28.63 14.12 5.89
C PRO A 3 27.41 13.73 6.74
N GLU A 4 26.37 14.54 6.71
CA GLU A 4 25.07 14.14 7.26
C GLU A 4 24.63 12.85 6.54
N PRO A 5 24.08 11.86 7.26
CA PRO A 5 23.43 10.74 6.60
C PRO A 5 22.22 11.32 5.84
N VAL A 6 22.27 11.21 4.51
CA VAL A 6 21.12 11.52 3.66
C VAL A 6 20.07 10.47 3.99
N GLN A 7 19.20 10.79 4.95
CA GLN A 7 17.99 10.02 5.20
C GLN A 7 17.21 10.01 3.89
N ASN A 8 17.18 8.87 3.19
CA ASN A 8 16.31 8.66 2.04
C ASN A 8 14.87 8.67 2.56
N LEU A 9 14.31 9.87 2.73
CA LEU A 9 12.92 10.06 3.05
C LEU A 9 12.13 9.55 1.85
N LEU A 10 11.35 8.48 2.04
CA LEU A 10 10.39 8.05 1.03
C LEU A 10 9.38 9.18 0.79
N ASN A 11 9.64 9.96 -0.25
CA ASN A 11 8.72 10.99 -0.72
C ASN A 11 7.56 10.36 -1.50
N GLU A 12 7.77 9.18 -2.08
CA GLU A 12 6.78 8.43 -2.84
C GLU A 12 7.00 6.91 -2.70
N LEU A 13 5.91 6.16 -2.56
CA LEU A 13 5.87 4.69 -2.52
C LEU A 13 4.79 4.20 -3.48
N GLY A 14 5.17 3.35 -4.44
CA GLY A 14 4.24 2.64 -5.31
C GLY A 14 4.15 1.17 -4.91
N LEU A 15 2.93 0.63 -4.80
CA LEU A 15 2.70 -0.79 -4.48
C LEU A 15 1.43 -1.31 -5.18
N PHE A 16 1.36 -2.64 -5.33
CA PHE A 16 0.11 -3.30 -5.71
C PHE A 16 -0.56 -3.88 -4.46
N TYR A 17 -1.86 -3.66 -4.33
CA TYR A 17 -2.68 -4.17 -3.24
C TYR A 17 -3.84 -4.99 -3.80
N GLN A 18 -4.14 -6.13 -3.19
CA GLN A 18 -5.26 -6.99 -3.60
C GLN A 18 -6.30 -7.06 -2.48
N ASP A 19 -7.56 -6.83 -2.84
CA ASP A 19 -8.74 -7.02 -1.98
C ASP A 19 -9.76 -7.90 -2.71
N ASP A 20 -10.06 -9.07 -2.15
CA ASP A 20 -10.81 -10.15 -2.79
C ASP A 20 -10.30 -10.44 -4.22
N ASN A 21 -11.09 -10.05 -5.22
CA ASN A 21 -10.83 -10.22 -6.65
C ASN A 21 -10.26 -8.96 -7.31
N ASN A 22 -10.13 -7.86 -6.58
CA ASN A 22 -9.71 -6.58 -7.14
C ASN A 22 -8.22 -6.36 -6.86
N ILE A 23 -7.49 -5.90 -7.89
CA ILE A 23 -6.09 -5.53 -7.75
C ILE A 23 -5.98 -4.03 -8.00
N TYR A 24 -5.37 -3.33 -7.06
CA TYR A 24 -5.18 -1.90 -7.07
C TYR A 24 -3.70 -1.57 -7.25
N HIS A 25 -3.42 -0.62 -8.13
CA HIS A 25 -2.18 0.13 -8.10
C HIS A 25 -2.34 1.29 -7.12
N VAL A 26 -1.50 1.33 -6.10
CA VAL A 26 -1.55 2.30 -5.01
C VAL A 26 -0.28 3.14 -5.03
N ILE A 27 -0.44 4.46 -5.04
CA ILE A 27 0.67 5.40 -4.93
C ILE A 27 0.47 6.21 -3.66
N VAL A 28 1.51 6.30 -2.85
CA VAL A 28 1.50 7.04 -1.58
C VAL A 28 2.58 8.10 -1.63
N LYS A 29 2.20 9.36 -1.46
CA LYS A 29 3.10 10.51 -1.52
C LYS A 29 3.12 11.25 -0.19
N LYS A 30 4.31 11.50 0.35
CA LYS A 30 4.46 12.32 1.56
C LYS A 30 4.28 13.79 1.19
N ILE A 31 3.39 14.49 1.89
CA ILE A 31 3.16 15.91 1.72
C ILE A 31 4.16 16.67 2.61
N SER A 32 5.06 17.45 2.00
CA SER A 32 5.94 18.39 2.70
C SER A 32 5.34 19.81 2.72
N GLN A 33 5.81 20.67 3.64
CA GLN A 33 5.39 22.08 3.69
C GLN A 33 5.66 22.84 2.38
N ASP A 34 6.68 22.44 1.62
CA ASP A 34 6.98 23.03 0.30
C ASP A 34 5.98 22.59 -0.78
N CYS A 35 5.36 21.41 -0.65
CA CYS A 35 4.30 20.95 -1.56
C CYS A 35 2.96 21.67 -1.35
N LEU A 36 2.72 22.23 -0.15
CA LEU A 36 1.44 22.89 0.17
C LEU A 36 1.25 24.20 -0.61
N GLN A 37 2.32 24.88 -1.04
CA GLN A 37 2.24 26.06 -1.91
C GLN A 37 1.91 25.73 -3.37
N GLY A 38 1.98 24.45 -3.75
CA GLY A 38 1.76 23.97 -5.11
C GLY A 38 0.68 22.89 -5.22
N ILE A 39 -0.25 22.79 -4.26
CA ILE A 39 -1.34 21.78 -4.29
C ILE A 39 -2.11 21.82 -5.62
N GLU A 40 -2.32 23.01 -6.18
CA GLU A 40 -2.97 23.19 -7.49
C GLU A 40 -2.17 22.54 -8.65
N ASN A 41 -0.85 22.45 -8.53
CA ASN A 41 0.04 21.76 -9.48
C ASN A 41 0.30 20.28 -9.11
N PHE A 42 0.16 19.91 -7.84
CA PHE A 42 0.27 18.51 -7.37
C PHE A 42 -0.96 17.68 -7.77
N ILE A 43 -2.12 18.34 -7.85
CA ILE A 43 -3.38 17.82 -8.38
C ILE A 43 -3.42 17.95 -9.91
N SER A 44 -2.41 18.53 -10.56
CA SER A 44 -2.33 18.55 -12.02
C SER A 44 -1.78 17.21 -12.51
N CYS A 45 -2.67 16.26 -12.79
CA CYS A 45 -2.99 15.87 -14.16
C CYS A 45 -3.91 14.65 -14.14
N ASP A 46 -5.03 14.84 -14.84
CA ASP A 46 -5.83 13.80 -15.47
C ASP A 46 -6.65 12.90 -14.53
N ASP A 47 -7.82 12.57 -15.03
CA ASP A 47 -8.86 11.73 -14.44
C ASP A 47 -8.41 10.25 -14.28
N GLU A 48 -7.25 10.00 -13.69
CA GLU A 48 -6.49 8.75 -13.84
C GLU A 48 -6.61 7.78 -12.65
N TYR A 49 -7.17 8.22 -11.51
CA TYR A 49 -7.35 7.39 -10.30
C TYR A 49 -8.83 7.17 -9.97
N ASP A 50 -9.13 6.03 -9.34
CA ASP A 50 -10.51 5.62 -9.01
C ASP A 50 -10.91 6.00 -7.58
N TYR A 51 -9.91 6.17 -6.71
CA TYR A 51 -10.09 6.62 -5.34
C TYR A 51 -8.85 7.31 -4.79
N GLU A 52 -9.05 8.24 -3.87
CA GLU A 52 -7.99 9.00 -3.21
C GLU A 52 -8.40 9.35 -1.78
N PHE A 53 -7.41 9.42 -0.88
CA PHE A 53 -7.62 9.83 0.50
C PHE A 53 -6.32 10.30 1.15
N PHE A 54 -6.45 10.95 2.32
CA PHE A 54 -5.31 11.32 3.15
C PHE A 54 -5.06 10.31 4.25
N PHE A 55 -3.79 10.02 4.49
CA PHE A 55 -3.32 9.12 5.53
C PHE A 55 -2.37 9.84 6.47
N ARG A 56 -2.57 9.71 7.79
CA ARG A 56 -1.61 10.17 8.80
C ARG A 56 -0.99 8.93 9.43
N ASN A 57 0.33 8.83 9.33
CA ASN A 57 1.05 7.72 9.97
C ASN A 57 0.97 7.87 11.49
N PRO A 58 0.48 6.86 12.24
CA PRO A 58 0.47 6.90 13.70
C PRO A 58 1.87 7.06 14.31
N ASN A 59 2.90 6.53 13.64
CA ASN A 59 4.27 6.55 14.12
C ASN A 59 4.97 7.90 13.83
N GLU A 60 4.47 8.68 12.87
CA GLU A 60 5.03 9.97 12.45
C GLU A 60 3.88 10.99 12.33
N PRO A 61 3.39 11.55 13.46
CA PRO A 61 2.13 12.31 13.50
C PRO A 61 2.15 13.61 12.67
N THR A 62 3.34 14.13 12.39
CA THR A 62 3.57 15.33 11.58
C THR A 62 3.57 15.02 10.08
N ALA A 63 3.73 13.76 9.69
CA ALA A 63 3.71 13.34 8.30
C ALA A 63 2.27 13.09 7.83
N ILE A 64 1.88 13.83 6.79
CA ILE A 64 0.63 13.59 6.06
C ILE A 64 1.01 12.97 4.72
N PHE A 65 0.28 11.93 4.35
CA PHE A 65 0.43 11.24 3.08
C PHE A 65 -0.84 11.40 2.27
N TYR A 66 -0.69 11.56 0.97
CA TYR A 66 -1.76 11.49 -0.01
C TYR A 66 -1.67 10.14 -0.72
N VAL A 67 -2.77 9.40 -0.70
CA VAL A 67 -2.86 8.05 -1.26
C VAL A 67 -3.80 8.09 -2.45
N THR A 68 -3.34 7.61 -3.61
CA THR A 68 -4.18 7.38 -4.78
C THR A 68 -4.25 5.90 -5.09
N CYS A 69 -5.42 5.46 -5.54
CA CYS A 69 -5.72 4.07 -5.85
C CYS A 69 -6.34 3.97 -7.23
N LYS A 70 -5.86 3.02 -8.02
CA LYS A 70 -6.39 2.72 -9.35
C LYS A 70 -6.67 1.23 -9.47
N LEU A 71 -7.92 0.87 -9.73
CA LEU A 71 -8.33 -0.50 -9.99
C LEU A 71 -7.77 -0.94 -11.35
N LEU A 72 -7.08 -2.07 -11.35
CA LEU A 72 -6.59 -2.71 -12.54
C LEU A 72 -7.60 -3.77 -12.98
N SER A 73 -8.11 -3.66 -14.20
CA SER A 73 -8.94 -4.73 -14.74
C SER A 73 -8.13 -6.01 -14.92
N HIS A 74 -8.79 -7.15 -14.74
CA HIS A 74 -8.18 -8.45 -15.01
C HIS A 74 -7.62 -8.55 -16.44
N SER A 75 -8.30 -7.97 -17.43
CA SER A 75 -7.82 -7.94 -18.81
C SER A 75 -6.52 -7.16 -18.97
N LEU A 76 -6.38 -6.02 -18.29
CA LEU A 76 -5.15 -5.24 -18.27
C LEU A 76 -4.00 -6.04 -17.66
N ILE A 77 -4.24 -6.71 -16.53
CA ILE A 77 -3.23 -7.53 -15.85
C ILE A 77 -2.78 -8.69 -16.75
N VAL A 78 -3.73 -9.40 -17.36
CA VAL A 78 -3.43 -10.49 -18.30
C VAL A 78 -2.61 -9.99 -19.49
N ASN A 79 -2.97 -8.84 -20.06
CA ASN A 79 -2.21 -8.24 -21.17
C ASN A 79 -0.80 -7.83 -20.74
N LEU A 80 -0.63 -7.27 -19.54
CA LEU A 80 0.68 -6.92 -19.00
C LEU A 80 1.54 -8.17 -18.80
N LEU A 81 0.99 -9.24 -18.25
CA LEU A 81 1.69 -10.51 -18.08
C LEU A 81 2.07 -11.15 -19.41
N ASN A 82 1.16 -11.16 -20.39
CA ASN A 82 1.46 -11.69 -21.71
C ASN A 82 2.55 -10.88 -22.43
N LYS A 83 2.57 -9.56 -22.22
CA LYS A 83 3.64 -8.70 -22.72
C LYS A 83 4.97 -9.01 -22.04
N GLU A 84 4.99 -9.10 -20.73
CA GLU A 84 6.22 -9.29 -19.96
C GLU A 84 6.83 -10.69 -20.15
N ILE A 85 6.00 -11.73 -20.16
CA ILE A 85 6.44 -13.13 -20.21
C ILE A 85 6.65 -13.60 -21.65
N TYR A 86 5.76 -13.20 -22.57
CA TYR A 86 5.73 -13.74 -23.93
C TYR A 86 6.04 -12.69 -25.01
N GLY A 87 6.34 -11.44 -24.65
CA GLY A 87 6.66 -10.38 -25.59
C GLY A 87 5.49 -9.96 -26.49
N MET A 88 4.26 -10.30 -26.12
CA MET A 88 3.07 -9.98 -26.90
C MET A 88 2.71 -8.50 -26.74
N ASP A 89 2.60 -7.76 -27.84
CA ASP A 89 2.20 -6.35 -27.80
C ASP A 89 0.67 -6.22 -27.90
N PHE A 90 0.07 -5.65 -26.86
CA PHE A 90 -1.36 -5.33 -26.81
C PHE A 90 -1.53 -3.83 -26.69
N ASP A 91 -2.54 -3.28 -27.38
CA ASP A 91 -2.89 -1.88 -27.26
C ASP A 91 -3.51 -1.61 -25.87
N VAL A 92 -2.70 -1.14 -24.91
CA VAL A 92 -3.08 -0.95 -23.50
C VAL A 92 -3.87 0.35 -23.27
N LYS A 93 -4.76 0.71 -24.20
CA LYS A 93 -5.63 1.91 -24.07
C LYS A 93 -6.59 1.87 -22.87
N ASN A 94 -6.81 0.69 -22.29
CA ASN A 94 -7.71 0.50 -21.14
C ASN A 94 -7.19 1.08 -19.81
N LEU A 95 -5.96 1.60 -19.75
CA LEU A 95 -5.45 2.28 -18.55
C LEU A 95 -6.22 3.58 -18.25
N LYS A 96 -6.91 4.19 -19.21
CA LYS A 96 -7.60 5.47 -19.02
C LYS A 96 -9.03 5.35 -18.49
N CYS A 97 -9.55 4.14 -18.31
CA CYS A 97 -10.92 3.96 -17.82
C CYS A 97 -10.96 4.12 -16.29
N ARG A 98 -11.70 5.13 -15.82
CA ARG A 98 -12.08 5.22 -14.40
C ARG A 98 -13.10 4.15 -14.06
N TYR A 99 -12.81 3.36 -13.03
CA TYR A 99 -13.75 2.45 -12.41
C TYR A 99 -14.50 3.15 -11.31
N LEU A 100 -15.82 3.16 -11.40
CA LEU A 100 -16.67 3.67 -10.33
C LEU A 100 -16.69 2.65 -9.18
N LEU A 101 -15.83 2.84 -8.19
CA LEU A 101 -15.87 2.05 -6.96
C LEU A 101 -17.13 2.38 -6.15
N THR A 102 -17.77 1.34 -5.63
CA THR A 102 -18.86 1.47 -4.66
C THR A 102 -18.34 2.07 -3.36
N LEU A 103 -19.23 2.69 -2.56
CA LEU A 103 -18.84 3.24 -1.25
C LEU A 103 -18.23 2.17 -0.34
N HIS A 104 -18.79 0.96 -0.34
CA HIS A 104 -18.26 -0.16 0.43
C HIS A 104 -16.82 -0.51 0.04
N GLN A 105 -16.54 -0.61 -1.27
CA GLN A 105 -15.18 -0.87 -1.77
C GLN A 105 -14.21 0.23 -1.36
N LYS A 106 -14.63 1.50 -1.42
CA LYS A 106 -13.79 2.63 -1.00
C LYS A 106 -13.42 2.57 0.49
N LEU A 107 -14.42 2.31 1.34
CA LEU A 107 -14.21 2.23 2.79
C LEU A 107 -13.35 1.02 3.17
N SER A 108 -13.62 -0.16 2.60
CA SER A 108 -12.80 -1.37 2.79
C SER A 108 -11.35 -1.13 2.40
N LEU A 109 -11.14 -0.57 1.20
CA LEU A 109 -9.81 -0.26 0.67
C LEU A 109 -9.07 0.73 1.58
N GLU A 110 -9.73 1.80 2.01
CA GLU A 110 -9.11 2.80 2.90
C GLU A 110 -8.72 2.21 4.25
N GLU A 111 -9.60 1.42 4.87
CA GLU A 111 -9.37 0.80 6.17
C GLU A 111 -8.21 -0.20 6.09
N ASN A 112 -8.20 -1.07 5.08
CA ASN A 112 -7.14 -2.05 4.91
C ASN A 112 -5.80 -1.39 4.60
N LEU A 113 -5.77 -0.37 3.73
CA LEU A 113 -4.55 0.38 3.44
C LEU A 113 -4.01 1.08 4.70
N LYS A 114 -4.88 1.68 5.53
CA LYS A 114 -4.48 2.29 6.80
C LYS A 114 -3.77 1.31 7.74
N GLN A 115 -4.16 0.04 7.73
CA GLN A 115 -3.55 -1.00 8.56
C GLN A 115 -2.16 -1.42 8.04
N ILE A 116 -1.99 -1.57 6.72
CA ILE A 116 -0.75 -2.10 6.15
C ILE A 116 0.30 -1.02 5.89
N LEU A 117 -0.08 0.21 5.53
CA LEU A 117 0.84 1.27 5.13
C LEU A 117 1.92 1.59 6.18
N PRO A 118 1.61 1.64 7.50
CA PRO A 118 2.65 1.79 8.53
C PRO A 118 3.81 0.81 8.40
N SER A 119 3.51 -0.46 8.06
CA SER A 119 4.53 -1.51 7.95
C SER A 119 5.46 -1.29 6.75
N TYR A 120 4.94 -0.80 5.62
CA TYR A 120 5.76 -0.45 4.46
C TYR A 120 6.69 0.72 4.77
N PHE A 121 6.22 1.73 5.51
CA PHE A 121 7.09 2.84 5.90
C PHE A 121 8.23 2.40 6.83
N SER A 122 7.96 1.44 7.73
CA SER A 122 8.99 0.89 8.63
C SER A 122 10.01 0.02 7.89
N GLN A 123 9.61 -0.76 6.88
CA GLN A 123 10.53 -1.61 6.10
C GLN A 123 11.52 -0.81 5.26
N HIS A 124 11.15 0.41 4.87
CA HIS A 124 12.00 1.30 4.09
C HIS A 124 12.73 2.35 4.94
N TYR A 125 12.54 2.32 6.26
CA TYR A 125 13.32 3.10 7.21
C TYR A 125 14.47 2.22 7.71
N THR A 126 15.58 2.17 6.98
CA THR A 126 16.86 1.75 7.55
C THR A 126 17.52 3.00 8.16
N PRO A 127 17.52 3.18 9.49
CA PRO A 127 18.47 4.10 10.07
C PRO A 127 19.85 3.51 9.82
N ASP A 128 20.75 4.27 9.17
CA ASP A 128 22.15 3.91 9.03
C ASP A 128 22.79 3.79 10.42
N ASN A 129 22.64 2.64 11.07
CA ASN A 129 23.38 2.20 12.24
C ASN A 129 23.26 0.68 12.32
N GLU A 130 24.39 0.01 12.17
CA GLU A 130 24.57 -1.42 12.37
C GLU A 130 23.97 -1.86 13.73
N MET A 131 22.82 -2.53 13.69
CA MET A 131 22.54 -3.61 14.64
C MET A 131 21.61 -4.61 13.96
N MET A 132 22.23 -5.64 13.38
CA MET A 132 21.58 -6.84 12.88
C MET A 132 20.67 -7.41 13.96
N LEU A 133 19.35 -7.20 13.85
CA LEU A 133 18.35 -7.90 14.65
C LEU A 133 17.61 -8.87 13.75
N ASP A 134 17.83 -10.14 14.05
CA ASP A 134 17.33 -11.35 13.40
C ASP A 134 15.83 -11.27 13.09
N SER A 135 15.49 -10.98 11.82
CA SER A 135 14.12 -10.83 11.31
C SER A 135 13.35 -12.16 11.24
N HIS A 136 13.99 -13.29 11.55
CA HIS A 136 13.34 -14.59 11.57
C HIS A 136 12.45 -14.84 12.80
N LYS A 137 12.58 -14.08 13.88
CA LYS A 137 11.75 -14.28 15.09
C LYS A 137 10.38 -13.62 15.05
N THR A 138 10.23 -12.52 14.30
CA THR A 138 8.99 -11.73 14.29
C THR A 138 7.93 -12.34 13.37
N LEU A 139 8.35 -13.00 12.28
CA LEU A 139 7.41 -13.65 11.36
C LEU A 139 6.76 -14.89 12.02
N ASP A 140 7.54 -15.64 12.81
CA ASP A 140 7.05 -16.81 13.55
C ASP A 140 6.06 -16.48 14.69
N SER A 141 6.10 -15.26 15.26
CA SER A 141 5.13 -14.87 16.29
C SER A 141 3.75 -14.58 15.70
N PHE A 142 3.70 -13.93 14.54
CA PHE A 142 2.42 -13.62 13.88
C PHE A 142 1.67 -14.87 13.42
N TYR A 143 2.37 -15.93 12.99
CA TYR A 143 1.70 -17.19 12.65
C TYR A 143 1.19 -17.96 13.89
N LYS A 144 1.90 -17.89 15.02
CA LYS A 144 1.47 -18.53 16.28
C LYS A 144 0.25 -17.87 16.92
N ASP A 145 0.09 -16.56 16.76
CA ASP A 145 -1.06 -15.84 17.32
C ASP A 145 -2.35 -16.08 16.52
N ILE A 146 -2.25 -16.47 15.25
CA ILE A 146 -3.40 -16.86 14.41
C ILE A 146 -3.85 -18.30 14.74
N GLU A 147 -2.93 -19.20 15.04
CA GLU A 147 -3.25 -20.62 15.32
C GLU A 147 -3.90 -20.81 16.71
N ASN A 148 -3.56 -19.98 17.69
CA ASN A 148 -4.08 -20.09 19.06
C ASN A 148 -5.51 -19.55 19.26
N ASN A 149 -6.08 -18.83 18.30
CA ASN A 149 -7.42 -18.24 18.42
C ASN A 149 -8.56 -19.13 17.86
N ASN A 150 -8.25 -20.33 17.34
CA ASN A 150 -9.26 -21.19 16.70
C ASN A 150 -9.68 -22.44 17.50
N ASN A 151 -9.27 -22.60 18.76
CA ASN A 151 -9.66 -23.76 19.57
C ASN A 151 -10.37 -23.35 20.85
N ASN A 152 -11.66 -23.01 20.75
CA ASN A 152 -12.61 -23.14 21.87
C ASN A 152 -14.03 -23.26 21.32
N GLN A 153 -14.41 -24.48 20.92
CA GLN A 153 -15.83 -24.83 20.92
C GLN A 153 -16.04 -26.34 21.12
N ASP A 154 -16.85 -26.63 22.14
CA ASP A 154 -17.63 -27.84 22.44
C ASP A 154 -16.92 -29.11 22.93
N ASP A 155 -17.11 -29.42 24.23
CA ASP A 155 -17.34 -30.82 24.62
C ASP A 155 -18.37 -30.93 25.76
N PHE A 156 -19.37 -31.76 25.53
CA PHE A 156 -20.46 -32.10 26.42
C PHE A 156 -19.99 -33.18 27.40
N GLY A 157 -19.97 -32.87 28.70
CA GLY A 157 -19.72 -33.87 29.73
C GLY A 157 -20.83 -34.91 29.80
N SER A 158 -20.52 -36.16 29.45
CA SER A 158 -21.25 -37.35 29.91
C SER A 158 -20.29 -38.25 30.69
N THR A 159 -20.48 -38.31 32.02
CA THR A 159 -20.42 -39.56 32.79
C THR A 159 -21.12 -39.37 34.13
#